data_AF-A0A3M5VG79-F1
#
_entry.id   AF-A0A3M5VG79-F1
#
_cell.length_a   1.000
_cell.length_b   1.000
_cell.length_c   1.000
_cell.angle_alpha   90.00
_cell.angle_beta   90.00
_cell.angle_gamma   90.00
#
_symmetry.space_group_name_H-M   'P 1'
#
loop_
_entity.id
_entity.type
_entity.pdbx_description
1 polymer ?
#
loop_
_entity_poly.entity_id
_entity_poly.type
_entity_poly.pdbx_seq_one_letter_code
_entity_poly.pdbx_strand_id
1 'polypeptide(L)'
;MKKALQGATVALTLLGGGEAVAVEWMNNSVGFRYGQHFTNPNNPDDFSKRIYSFTHASGYRYGSNFLNLDVFLSDSSDPRKGTDHGGSEVYAVYRHQLYASRVFDLPPGTGLIKDYALTLGFDANRNNNFASAKKRALVIGPTLKFNTVGVLDLSLMYYKEKNHTGIPGAQESNHTFDATYMLNLAWMRPFEVGNHAAKFQGFINYVGEKGEDYHGRDTAPEALMRTALMVAVRPGKSVKPNLYLGVGYEYWHNKFGVDGGRGSRTSTPTLNMEVTF
;
A
#
# COMPACT_ATOMS: atom_id res chain seq x y z
N MET A 1 10.20 47.48 -17.79
CA MET A 1 9.96 46.12 -18.32
C MET A 1 11.12 45.20 -17.97
N LYS A 2 10.88 44.20 -17.11
CA LYS A 2 11.47 42.85 -17.13
C LYS A 2 10.99 42.13 -15.86
N LYS A 3 10.01 41.23 -16.05
CA LYS A 3 9.44 40.36 -15.02
C LYS A 3 10.45 39.26 -14.69
N ALA A 4 10.57 38.89 -13.41
CA ALA A 4 11.24 37.68 -12.98
C ALA A 4 10.28 36.85 -12.12
N LEU A 5 9.95 35.67 -12.67
CA LEU A 5 9.44 34.43 -12.07
C LEU A 5 8.81 34.50 -10.68
N GLN A 6 7.48 34.41 -10.64
CA GLN A 6 6.75 33.87 -9.49
C GLN A 6 6.84 32.34 -9.54
N GLY A 7 7.37 31.75 -8.47
CA GLY A 7 7.45 30.30 -8.28
C GLY A 7 6.07 29.67 -8.22
N ALA A 8 5.89 28.57 -8.95
CA ALA A 8 4.67 27.78 -8.96
C ALA A 8 4.51 27.04 -7.62
N THR A 9 3.63 27.57 -6.75
CA THR A 9 3.09 26.80 -5.62
C THR A 9 2.15 25.74 -6.19
N VAL A 10 2.59 24.49 -6.21
CA VAL A 10 1.71 23.35 -6.46
C VAL A 10 0.93 23.07 -5.17
N ALA A 11 -0.23 23.69 -5.04
CA ALA A 11 -1.23 23.33 -4.05
C ALA A 11 -2.03 22.13 -4.58
N LEU A 12 -1.75 20.93 -4.08
CA LEU A 12 -2.63 19.78 -4.25
C LEU A 12 -3.84 19.95 -3.32
N THR A 13 -4.86 20.67 -3.77
CA THR A 13 -6.18 20.69 -3.12
C THR A 13 -6.92 19.40 -3.47
N LEU A 14 -6.78 18.39 -2.61
CA LEU A 14 -7.65 17.21 -2.66
C LEU A 14 -9.01 17.57 -2.06
N LEU A 15 -9.94 17.90 -2.95
CA LEU A 15 -11.40 17.69 -2.90
C LEU A 15 -12.07 17.57 -1.52
N GLY A 16 -12.86 18.59 -1.14
CA GLY A 16 -13.94 18.48 -0.15
C GLY A 16 -14.08 19.72 0.74
N GLY A 17 -15.01 20.62 0.41
CA GLY A 17 -15.34 21.81 1.20
C GLY A 17 -16.04 21.47 2.53
N GLY A 18 -15.27 21.09 3.54
CA GLY A 18 -15.64 21.15 4.95
C GLY A 18 -14.76 22.16 5.68
N GLU A 19 -15.16 22.57 6.89
CA GLU A 19 -14.35 23.44 7.76
C GLU A 19 -12.89 22.99 7.78
N ALA A 20 -11.94 23.94 7.78
CA ALA A 20 -10.52 23.64 7.78
C ALA A 20 -10.18 22.69 8.94
N VAL A 21 -10.10 21.40 8.63
CA VAL A 21 -9.74 20.37 9.60
C VAL A 21 -8.28 20.59 9.94
N ALA A 22 -8.02 21.13 11.13
CA ALA A 22 -6.66 21.39 11.58
C ALA A 22 -5.87 20.06 11.60
N VAL A 23 -4.87 19.96 10.74
CA VAL A 23 -3.92 18.85 10.71
C VAL A 23 -3.07 18.94 11.98
N GLU A 24 -3.17 17.94 12.86
CA GLU A 24 -2.38 17.84 14.10
C GLU A 24 -0.94 17.42 13.80
N TRP A 25 -0.77 16.50 12.85
CA TRP A 25 0.53 16.03 12.39
C TRP A 25 0.46 15.55 10.95
N MET A 26 1.60 15.62 10.26
CA MET A 26 1.77 15.10 8.92
C MET A 26 3.18 14.51 8.76
N ASN A 27 3.28 13.47 7.95
CA ASN A 27 4.53 12.87 7.54
C ASN A 27 4.42 12.47 6.06
N ASN A 28 5.32 12.99 5.23
CA ASN A 28 5.39 12.61 3.83
C ASN A 28 6.69 11.86 3.56
N SER A 29 6.65 10.93 2.61
CA SER A 29 7.87 10.30 2.12
C SER A 29 7.82 10.02 0.64
N VAL A 30 9.00 10.06 0.02
CA VAL A 30 9.24 9.56 -1.33
C VAL A 30 10.16 8.34 -1.21
N GLY A 31 9.71 7.22 -1.75
CA GLY A 31 10.38 5.93 -1.67
C GLY A 31 10.88 5.45 -3.03
N PHE A 32 11.92 4.63 -3.00
CA PHE A 32 12.36 3.80 -4.10
C PHE A 32 12.59 2.37 -3.59
N ARG A 33 12.11 1.39 -4.34
CA ARG A 33 12.29 -0.03 -4.03
C ARG A 33 12.63 -0.82 -5.28
N TYR A 34 13.59 -1.74 -5.16
CA TYR A 34 14.02 -2.62 -6.24
C TYR A 34 14.05 -4.07 -5.79
N GLY A 35 13.62 -5.00 -6.65
CA GLY A 35 13.73 -6.44 -6.46
C GLY A 35 13.70 -7.17 -7.80
N GLN A 36 14.14 -8.43 -7.82
CA GLN A 36 14.38 -9.21 -9.05
C GLN A 36 13.50 -10.45 -9.22
N HIS A 37 12.78 -10.86 -8.17
CA HIS A 37 12.00 -12.11 -8.14
C HIS A 37 10.51 -11.82 -8.04
N PHE A 38 10.02 -10.82 -8.78
CA PHE A 38 8.59 -10.57 -8.89
C PHE A 38 7.95 -11.52 -9.88
N THR A 39 6.70 -11.88 -9.63
CA THR A 39 5.94 -12.78 -10.47
C THR A 39 4.55 -12.21 -10.77
N ASN A 40 3.95 -12.64 -11.87
CA ASN A 40 2.55 -12.42 -12.19
C ASN A 40 1.91 -13.74 -12.62
N PRO A 41 0.65 -14.03 -12.27
CA PRO A 41 -0.05 -15.19 -12.80
C PRO A 41 0.00 -15.21 -14.34
N ASN A 42 0.24 -16.39 -14.92
CA ASN A 42 0.39 -16.61 -16.36
C ASN A 42 1.64 -15.99 -17.00
N ASN A 43 2.56 -15.43 -16.20
CA ASN A 43 3.92 -15.13 -16.64
C ASN A 43 4.85 -16.23 -16.11
N PRO A 44 5.55 -16.98 -16.99
CA PRO A 44 6.49 -17.99 -16.55
C PRO A 44 7.73 -17.39 -15.87
N ASP A 45 8.11 -16.17 -16.20
CA ASP A 45 9.41 -15.63 -15.83
C ASP A 45 9.33 -14.78 -14.55
N ASP A 46 10.37 -14.88 -13.74
CA ASP A 46 10.66 -13.87 -12.73
C ASP A 46 11.12 -12.60 -13.44
N PHE A 47 10.73 -11.45 -12.91
CA PHE A 47 11.14 -10.16 -13.46
C PHE A 47 11.52 -9.19 -12.36
N SER A 48 12.37 -8.24 -12.73
CA SER A 48 12.72 -7.13 -11.85
C SER A 48 11.69 -6.01 -11.91
N LYS A 49 11.47 -5.35 -10.77
CA LYS A 49 10.67 -4.13 -10.69
C LYS A 49 11.46 -3.03 -10.00
N ARG A 50 11.41 -1.84 -10.61
CA ARG A 50 11.75 -0.56 -9.98
C ARG A 50 10.45 0.09 -9.54
N ILE A 51 10.34 0.46 -8.28
CA ILE A 51 9.10 0.94 -7.67
C ILE A 51 9.37 2.29 -7.05
N TYR A 52 8.66 3.31 -7.50
CA TYR A 52 8.70 4.65 -6.92
C TYR A 52 7.43 4.86 -6.12
N SER A 53 7.57 5.35 -4.89
CA SER A 53 6.45 5.49 -3.96
C SER A 53 6.33 6.92 -3.46
N PHE A 54 5.11 7.38 -3.28
CA PHE A 54 4.80 8.54 -2.47
C PHE A 54 3.85 8.10 -1.35
N THR A 55 4.22 8.37 -0.10
CA THR A 55 3.39 8.05 1.06
C THR A 55 3.07 9.34 1.82
N HIS A 56 1.79 9.54 2.14
CA HIS A 56 1.30 10.60 2.99
C HIS A 56 0.56 9.99 4.18
N ALA A 57 0.95 10.38 5.40
CA ALA A 57 0.22 10.08 6.61
C ALA A 57 -0.07 11.37 7.36
N SER A 58 -1.30 11.56 7.83
CA SER A 58 -1.68 12.71 8.63
C SER A 58 -2.70 12.34 9.70
N GLY A 59 -2.72 13.14 10.77
CA GLY A 59 -3.73 13.06 11.81
C GLY A 59 -4.42 14.39 12.02
N TYR A 60 -5.66 14.32 12.47
CA TYR A 60 -6.49 15.45 12.81
C TYR A 60 -7.34 15.11 14.03
N ARG A 61 -8.15 16.07 14.49
CA ARG A 61 -8.95 15.96 15.72
C ARG A 61 -9.62 14.60 15.95
N TYR A 62 -10.22 14.00 14.91
CA TYR A 62 -11.03 12.78 15.05
C TYR A 62 -10.36 11.50 14.53
N GLY A 63 -9.21 11.60 13.85
CA GLY A 63 -8.73 10.45 13.10
C GLY A 63 -7.44 10.68 12.32
N SER A 64 -7.19 9.79 11.36
CA SER A 64 -6.01 9.84 10.50
C SER A 64 -6.28 9.46 9.07
N ASN A 65 -5.42 9.95 8.18
CA ASN A 65 -5.38 9.60 6.77
C ASN A 65 -4.05 8.90 6.46
N PHE A 66 -4.10 7.88 5.61
CA PHE A 66 -2.95 7.24 5.01
C PHE A 66 -3.19 7.09 3.51
N LEU A 67 -2.25 7.56 2.70
CA LEU A 67 -2.22 7.41 1.25
C LEU A 67 -0.85 6.86 0.85
N ASN A 68 -0.84 5.81 0.04
CA ASN A 68 0.36 5.34 -0.65
C ASN A 68 0.09 5.26 -2.15
N LEU A 69 0.95 5.86 -2.95
CA LEU A 69 0.93 5.80 -4.41
C LEU A 69 2.24 5.19 -4.91
N ASP A 70 2.15 4.05 -5.57
CA ASP A 70 3.27 3.34 -6.18
C ASP A 70 3.21 3.44 -7.71
N VAL A 71 4.36 3.63 -8.33
CA VAL A 71 4.61 3.43 -9.76
C VAL A 71 5.61 2.29 -9.91
N PHE A 72 5.14 1.15 -10.40
CA PHE A 72 5.98 -0.01 -10.70
C PHE A 72 6.40 0.04 -12.16
N LEU A 73 7.68 -0.20 -12.41
CA LEU A 73 8.27 -0.36 -13.73
C LEU A 73 8.94 -1.74 -13.79
N SER A 74 8.37 -2.64 -14.57
CA SER A 74 8.93 -3.97 -14.80
C SER A 74 10.07 -3.92 -15.84
N ASP A 75 10.91 -4.96 -15.90
CA ASP A 75 11.74 -5.20 -17.08
C ASP A 75 10.97 -5.89 -18.22
N SER A 76 11.65 -6.19 -19.32
CA SER A 76 11.07 -6.78 -20.54
C SER A 76 10.47 -8.18 -20.35
N SER A 77 10.74 -8.85 -19.24
CA SER A 77 10.17 -10.17 -18.93
C SER A 77 8.73 -10.07 -18.40
N ASP A 78 8.23 -8.86 -18.08
CA ASP A 78 6.81 -8.55 -17.88
C ASP A 78 6.42 -7.35 -18.77
N PRO A 79 6.28 -7.58 -20.10
CA PRO A 79 6.21 -6.50 -21.06
C PRO A 79 4.86 -5.79 -21.05
N ARG A 80 4.88 -4.51 -21.40
CA ARG A 80 3.68 -3.75 -21.76
C ARG A 80 3.00 -4.44 -22.94
N LYS A 81 1.66 -4.55 -22.88
CA LYS A 81 0.85 -5.22 -23.90
C LYS A 81 1.16 -4.69 -25.31
N GLY A 82 1.52 -5.60 -26.22
CA GLY A 82 1.82 -5.30 -27.61
C GLY A 82 3.23 -4.75 -27.87
N THR A 83 4.15 -4.84 -26.91
CA THR A 83 5.54 -4.38 -27.04
C THR A 83 6.53 -5.36 -26.40
N ASP A 84 7.83 -5.12 -26.58
CA ASP A 84 8.95 -5.83 -25.95
C ASP A 84 9.57 -5.04 -24.77
N HIS A 85 9.05 -3.85 -24.48
CA HIS A 85 9.46 -3.03 -23.35
C HIS A 85 8.70 -3.39 -22.08
N GLY A 86 9.37 -3.24 -20.93
CA GLY A 86 8.77 -3.53 -19.63
C GLY A 86 7.49 -2.74 -19.33
N GLY A 87 6.57 -3.39 -18.64
CA GLY A 87 5.29 -2.84 -18.22
C GLY A 87 5.41 -1.75 -17.16
N SER A 88 4.34 -0.99 -17.01
CA SER A 88 4.17 -0.04 -15.92
C SER A 88 2.82 -0.22 -15.23
N GLU A 89 2.83 -0.07 -13.92
CA GLU A 89 1.64 -0.18 -13.08
C GLU A 89 1.59 1.01 -12.12
N VAL A 90 0.40 1.59 -11.93
CA VAL A 90 0.16 2.61 -10.90
C VAL A 90 -0.81 2.03 -9.88
N TYR A 91 -0.45 2.03 -8.60
CA TYR A 91 -1.28 1.50 -7.52
C TYR A 91 -1.42 2.52 -6.41
N ALA A 92 -2.65 2.83 -6.02
CA ALA A 92 -2.98 3.70 -4.90
C ALA A 92 -3.69 2.90 -3.79
N VAL A 93 -3.29 3.14 -2.56
CA VAL A 93 -3.96 2.67 -1.34
C VAL A 93 -4.33 3.89 -0.52
N TYR A 94 -5.61 4.06 -0.20
CA TYR A 94 -6.05 5.06 0.76
C TYR A 94 -6.77 4.40 1.93
N ARG A 95 -6.44 4.82 3.16
CA ARG A 95 -7.10 4.41 4.39
C ARG A 95 -7.37 5.64 5.24
N HIS A 96 -8.60 5.77 5.68
CA HIS A 96 -9.04 6.75 6.65
C HIS A 96 -9.49 6.00 7.90
N GLN A 97 -9.12 6.52 9.07
CA GLN A 97 -9.47 5.94 10.35
C GLN A 97 -10.16 6.99 11.20
N LEU A 98 -11.33 6.65 11.76
CA LEU A 98 -12.02 7.43 12.79
C LEU A 98 -11.79 6.78 14.15
N TYR A 99 -11.20 7.53 15.08
CA TYR A 99 -10.82 7.02 16.39
C TYR A 99 -12.01 7.12 17.36
N ALA A 100 -12.41 5.99 17.95
CA ALA A 100 -13.57 5.92 18.84
C ALA A 100 -13.38 6.86 20.05
N SER A 101 -12.19 6.87 20.66
CA SER A 101 -11.87 7.78 21.77
C SER A 101 -12.10 9.25 21.41
N ARG A 102 -11.66 9.68 20.22
CA ARG A 102 -11.77 11.07 19.76
C ARG A 102 -13.18 11.45 19.30
N VAL A 103 -13.93 10.51 18.70
CA VAL A 103 -15.28 10.77 18.18
C VAL A 103 -16.31 10.81 19.30
N PHE A 104 -16.20 9.91 20.28
CA PHE A 104 -17.16 9.77 21.37
C PHE A 104 -16.69 10.41 22.68
N ASP A 105 -15.58 11.15 22.66
CA ASP A 105 -14.96 11.79 23.83
C ASP A 105 -14.73 10.81 25.00
N LEU A 106 -14.20 9.62 24.66
CA LEU A 106 -13.90 8.57 25.62
C LEU A 106 -12.41 8.64 26.00
N PRO A 107 -12.07 8.32 27.27
CA PRO A 107 -10.67 8.21 27.65
C PRO A 107 -9.98 7.10 26.83
N PRO A 108 -8.74 7.32 26.34
CA PRO A 108 -7.96 6.27 25.69
C PRO A 108 -7.73 5.08 26.62
N GLY A 109 -7.65 3.88 26.05
CA GLY A 109 -7.33 2.67 26.79
C GLY A 109 -5.90 2.70 27.34
N THR A 110 -5.71 2.12 28.53
CA THR A 110 -4.40 2.04 29.22
C THR A 110 -3.75 0.66 29.12
N GLY A 111 -4.44 -0.33 28.56
CA GLY A 111 -3.97 -1.71 28.40
C GLY A 111 -3.23 -1.94 27.07
N LEU A 112 -3.31 -3.18 26.57
CA LEU A 112 -2.73 -3.59 25.29
C LEU A 112 -3.33 -2.84 24.09
N ILE A 113 -4.62 -2.56 24.14
CA ILE A 113 -5.35 -1.77 23.14
C ILE A 113 -5.54 -0.36 23.70
N LYS A 114 -5.02 0.65 22.99
CA LYS A 114 -5.16 2.06 23.36
C LYS A 114 -6.41 2.72 22.76
N ASP A 115 -6.92 2.18 21.66
CA ASP A 115 -8.11 2.71 21.01
C ASP A 115 -8.72 1.71 20.02
N TYR A 116 -9.92 2.00 19.58
CA TYR A 116 -10.60 1.35 18.47
C TYR A 116 -10.82 2.37 17.35
N ALA A 117 -10.81 1.92 16.11
CA ALA A 117 -11.12 2.77 14.98
C ALA A 117 -12.05 2.11 13.98
N LEU A 118 -12.82 2.92 13.27
CA LEU A 118 -13.45 2.51 12.03
C LEU A 118 -12.50 2.88 10.89
N THR A 119 -12.01 1.87 10.15
CA THR A 119 -11.23 2.07 8.93
C THR A 119 -12.16 2.05 7.73
N LEU A 120 -11.99 3.01 6.81
CA LEU A 120 -12.62 3.04 5.50
C LEU A 120 -11.59 3.42 4.44
N GLY A 121 -11.70 2.88 3.24
CA GLY A 121 -10.68 3.16 2.23
C GLY A 121 -10.87 2.42 0.92
N PHE A 122 -9.87 2.56 0.06
CA PHE A 122 -9.88 1.92 -1.25
C PHE A 122 -8.48 1.54 -1.74
N ASP A 123 -8.45 0.58 -2.65
CA ASP A 123 -7.30 0.27 -3.49
C ASP A 123 -7.66 0.54 -4.94
N ALA A 124 -6.78 1.20 -5.68
CA ALA A 124 -6.97 1.48 -7.08
C ALA A 124 -5.69 1.20 -7.88
N ASN A 125 -5.82 0.42 -8.96
CA ASN A 125 -4.69 0.02 -9.78
C ASN A 125 -4.95 0.24 -11.27
N ARG A 126 -3.88 0.45 -12.04
CA ARG A 126 -3.89 0.23 -13.49
C ARG A 126 -2.53 -0.31 -13.93
N ASN A 127 -2.52 -1.52 -14.47
CA ASN A 127 -1.36 -2.14 -15.10
C ASN A 127 -1.57 -2.16 -16.63
N ASN A 128 -0.51 -1.91 -17.40
CA ASN A 128 -0.53 -1.92 -18.86
C ASN A 128 0.16 -3.16 -19.47
N ASN A 129 0.55 -4.13 -18.66
CA ASN A 129 1.07 -5.42 -19.12
C ASN A 129 -0.04 -6.25 -19.77
N PHE A 130 0.30 -7.47 -20.18
CA PHE A 130 -0.62 -8.38 -20.86
C PHE A 130 -1.91 -8.65 -20.07
N ALA A 131 -1.79 -8.85 -18.74
CA ALA A 131 -2.94 -9.06 -17.86
C ALA A 131 -3.80 -7.79 -17.69
N SER A 132 -3.25 -6.60 -17.93
CA SER A 132 -3.97 -5.33 -18.02
C SER A 132 -4.84 -5.00 -16.79
N ALA A 133 -4.43 -5.43 -15.58
CA ALA A 133 -5.21 -5.29 -14.36
C ALA A 133 -5.69 -3.85 -14.11
N LYS A 134 -6.93 -3.71 -13.61
CA LYS A 134 -7.56 -2.42 -13.26
C LYS A 134 -8.34 -2.51 -11.96
N LYS A 135 -7.66 -2.95 -10.90
CA LYS A 135 -8.26 -3.18 -9.58
C LYS A 135 -8.92 -1.92 -9.02
N ARG A 136 -10.13 -2.06 -8.48
CA ARG A 136 -10.87 -1.07 -7.69
C ARG A 136 -11.49 -1.83 -6.52
N ALA A 137 -10.88 -1.73 -5.35
CA ALA A 137 -11.41 -2.36 -4.15
C ALA A 137 -11.85 -1.32 -3.13
N LEU A 138 -12.94 -1.60 -2.43
CA LEU A 138 -13.41 -0.82 -1.29
C LEU A 138 -13.25 -1.66 -0.02
N VAL A 139 -12.86 -0.99 1.06
CA VAL A 139 -12.74 -1.61 2.39
C VAL A 139 -13.40 -0.77 3.46
N ILE A 140 -14.06 -1.44 4.41
CA ILE A 140 -14.59 -0.81 5.63
C ILE A 140 -14.63 -1.80 6.78
N GLY A 141 -14.23 -1.40 7.98
CA GLY A 141 -14.40 -2.25 9.16
C GLY A 141 -13.61 -1.80 10.39
N PRO A 142 -13.81 -2.48 11.53
CA PRO A 142 -13.15 -2.14 12.77
C PRO A 142 -11.64 -2.35 12.72
N THR A 143 -10.94 -1.61 13.57
CA THR A 143 -9.48 -1.66 13.74
C THR A 143 -9.13 -1.54 15.20
N LEU A 144 -8.30 -2.46 15.68
CA LEU A 144 -7.67 -2.41 16.99
C LEU A 144 -6.39 -1.60 16.89
N LYS A 145 -6.24 -0.58 17.74
CA LYS A 145 -5.03 0.22 17.84
C LYS A 145 -4.25 -0.20 19.08
N PHE A 146 -3.08 -0.77 18.87
CA PHE A 146 -2.27 -1.28 19.99
C PHE A 146 -1.51 -0.15 20.69
N ASN A 147 -1.34 -0.32 22.00
CA ASN A 147 -0.55 0.56 22.84
C ASN A 147 0.94 0.24 22.70
N THR A 148 1.58 0.85 21.69
CA THR A 148 3.00 0.67 21.40
C THR A 148 3.64 1.96 20.89
N VAL A 149 4.97 1.96 20.85
CA VAL A 149 5.75 3.01 20.18
C VAL A 149 5.62 2.83 18.67
N GLY A 150 5.07 3.85 18.01
CA GLY A 150 4.80 3.82 16.57
C GLY A 150 3.39 3.31 16.24
N VAL A 151 3.29 2.55 15.16
CA VAL A 151 2.03 2.00 14.64
C VAL A 151 2.03 0.49 14.80
N LEU A 152 0.94 -0.04 15.33
CA LEU A 152 0.56 -1.44 15.24
C LEU A 152 -0.97 -1.48 15.25
N ASP A 153 -1.54 -1.77 14.09
CA ASP A 153 -2.97 -1.80 13.86
C ASP A 153 -3.38 -3.17 13.30
N LEU A 154 -4.44 -3.75 13.86
CA LEU A 154 -5.09 -4.95 13.32
C LEU A 154 -6.52 -4.62 12.91
N SER A 155 -6.83 -4.81 11.64
CA SER A 155 -8.12 -4.49 11.05
C SER A 155 -8.80 -5.74 10.49
N LEU A 156 -10.11 -5.86 10.72
CA LEU A 156 -10.99 -6.79 10.02
C LEU A 156 -11.96 -5.95 9.19
N MET A 157 -11.91 -6.08 7.87
CA MET A 157 -12.66 -5.24 6.96
C MET A 157 -13.52 -6.06 6.01
N TYR A 158 -14.71 -5.56 5.72
CA TYR A 158 -15.43 -5.92 4.51
C TYR A 158 -14.60 -5.53 3.29
N TYR A 159 -14.57 -6.38 2.28
CA TYR A 159 -13.79 -6.22 1.06
C TYR A 159 -14.66 -6.49 -0.17
N LYS A 160 -14.67 -5.56 -1.12
CA LYS A 160 -15.34 -5.73 -2.42
C LYS A 160 -14.46 -5.23 -3.53
N GLU A 161 -14.17 -6.09 -4.51
CA GLU A 161 -13.26 -5.79 -5.62
C GLU A 161 -13.98 -5.82 -6.97
N LYS A 162 -13.67 -4.82 -7.81
CA LYS A 162 -13.86 -4.86 -9.25
C LYS A 162 -12.50 -4.85 -9.92
N ASN A 163 -12.32 -5.61 -10.99
CA ASN A 163 -11.05 -5.67 -11.69
C ASN A 163 -11.25 -6.02 -13.18
N HIS A 164 -10.16 -5.96 -13.93
CA HIS A 164 -10.12 -6.23 -15.36
C HIS A 164 -9.04 -7.26 -15.67
N THR A 165 -9.29 -8.14 -16.64
CA THR A 165 -8.27 -9.00 -17.23
C THR A 165 -8.18 -8.76 -18.73
N GLY A 166 -6.95 -8.65 -19.22
CA GLY A 166 -6.60 -8.65 -20.63
C GLY A 166 -6.22 -10.05 -21.16
N ILE A 167 -6.28 -11.08 -20.31
CA ILE A 167 -5.91 -12.46 -20.66
C ILE A 167 -7.00 -13.08 -21.54
N PRO A 168 -6.66 -13.70 -22.69
CA PRO A 168 -7.62 -14.39 -23.54
C PRO A 168 -8.36 -15.52 -22.83
N GLY A 169 -9.58 -15.81 -23.27
CA GLY A 169 -10.40 -16.90 -22.73
C GLY A 169 -11.18 -16.57 -21.46
N ALA A 170 -11.12 -15.31 -20.99
CA ALA A 170 -12.02 -14.82 -19.95
C ALA A 170 -13.47 -14.81 -20.46
N GLN A 171 -14.41 -15.27 -19.61
CA GLN A 171 -15.85 -15.17 -19.86
C GLN A 171 -16.27 -13.69 -19.97
N GLU A 172 -15.76 -12.86 -19.05
CA GLU A 172 -15.93 -11.41 -19.05
C GLU A 172 -14.61 -10.71 -18.69
N SER A 173 -14.20 -9.71 -19.48
CA SER A 173 -12.94 -8.99 -19.22
C SER A 173 -13.02 -8.02 -18.04
N ASN A 174 -14.21 -7.52 -17.69
CA ASN A 174 -14.42 -6.73 -16.47
C ASN A 174 -15.25 -7.57 -15.52
N HIS A 175 -14.78 -7.74 -14.29
CA HIS A 175 -15.41 -8.64 -13.34
C HIS A 175 -15.59 -7.96 -11.98
N THR A 176 -16.74 -8.20 -11.35
CA THR A 176 -17.02 -7.79 -9.97
C THR A 176 -17.05 -9.04 -9.11
N PHE A 177 -15.99 -9.25 -8.35
CA PHE A 177 -15.85 -10.39 -7.44
C PHE A 177 -16.88 -10.32 -6.31
N ASP A 178 -17.15 -11.44 -5.67
CA ASP A 178 -17.99 -11.48 -4.47
C ASP A 178 -17.38 -10.70 -3.31
N ALA A 179 -18.25 -10.28 -2.40
CA ALA A 179 -17.80 -9.61 -1.20
C ALA A 179 -17.18 -10.63 -0.24
N THR A 180 -16.10 -10.25 0.42
CA THR A 180 -15.39 -11.11 1.37
C THR A 180 -14.81 -10.28 2.51
N TYR A 181 -13.99 -10.89 3.35
CA TYR A 181 -13.26 -10.20 4.42
C TYR A 181 -11.80 -9.96 4.03
N MET A 182 -11.22 -8.89 4.57
CA MET A 182 -9.79 -8.60 4.57
C MET A 182 -9.30 -8.44 6.01
N LEU A 183 -8.35 -9.27 6.42
CA LEU A 183 -7.53 -9.04 7.59
C LEU A 183 -6.32 -8.20 7.19
N ASN A 184 -6.09 -7.09 7.87
CA ASN A 184 -4.90 -6.26 7.68
C ASN A 184 -4.15 -6.10 9.00
N LEU A 185 -2.87 -6.40 8.99
CA LEU A 185 -1.94 -6.05 10.06
C LEU A 185 -0.96 -5.02 9.50
N ALA A 186 -0.89 -3.83 10.09
CA ALA A 186 0.05 -2.79 9.69
C ALA A 186 0.95 -2.40 10.86
N TRP A 187 2.24 -2.22 10.61
CA TRP A 187 3.20 -1.82 11.64
C TRP A 187 4.24 -0.82 11.16
N MET A 188 4.68 0.01 12.10
CA MET A 188 5.87 0.83 11.97
C MET A 188 6.43 1.05 13.37
N ARG A 189 7.60 0.47 13.65
CA ARG A 189 8.29 0.60 14.94
C ARG A 189 9.59 1.37 14.73
N PRO A 190 9.71 2.60 15.26
CA PRO A 190 10.98 3.30 15.28
C PRO A 190 11.90 2.75 16.39
N PHE A 191 13.20 2.81 16.16
CA PHE A 191 14.25 2.46 17.11
C PHE A 191 15.56 3.16 16.68
N GLU A 192 16.68 2.83 17.33
CA GLU A 192 17.99 3.41 17.03
C GLU A 192 19.04 2.34 16.75
N VAL A 193 19.94 2.66 15.83
CA VAL A 193 21.17 1.91 15.57
C VAL A 193 22.33 2.88 15.76
N GLY A 194 23.06 2.76 16.88
CA GLY A 194 24.02 3.78 17.29
C GLY A 194 23.32 5.13 17.51
N ASN A 195 23.82 6.18 16.86
CA ASN A 195 23.21 7.51 16.89
C ASN A 195 22.27 7.78 15.69
N HIS A 196 21.91 6.77 14.90
CA HIS A 196 21.03 6.89 13.74
C HIS A 196 19.61 6.41 14.07
N ALA A 197 18.61 7.15 13.55
CA ALA A 197 17.23 6.68 13.57
C ALA A 197 17.08 5.45 12.68
N ALA A 198 16.25 4.49 13.09
CA ALA A 198 15.93 3.31 12.32
C ALA A 198 14.44 2.97 12.48
N LYS A 199 13.90 2.18 11.55
CA LYS A 199 12.50 1.74 11.61
C LYS A 199 12.31 0.38 10.98
N PHE A 200 11.42 -0.39 11.59
CA PHE A 200 10.88 -1.63 11.02
C PHE A 200 9.42 -1.38 10.65
N GLN A 201 9.10 -1.47 9.36
CA GLN A 201 7.79 -1.10 8.83
C GLN A 201 7.26 -2.15 7.87
N GLY A 202 5.94 -2.25 7.77
CA GLY A 202 5.32 -3.17 6.83
C GLY A 202 3.83 -3.36 7.05
N PHE A 203 3.27 -4.25 6.25
CA PHE A 203 1.92 -4.73 6.41
C PHE A 203 1.76 -6.18 5.92
N ILE A 204 0.69 -6.82 6.36
CA ILE A 204 0.14 -8.05 5.80
C ILE A 204 -1.34 -7.80 5.50
N ASN A 205 -1.76 -8.14 4.28
CA ASN A 205 -3.16 -8.28 3.90
C ASN A 205 -3.44 -9.76 3.68
N TYR A 206 -4.53 -10.26 4.25
CA TYR A 206 -5.13 -11.53 3.91
C TYR A 206 -6.57 -11.28 3.47
N VAL A 207 -6.90 -11.59 2.22
CA VAL A 207 -8.25 -11.45 1.66
C VAL A 207 -8.80 -12.86 1.47
N GLY A 208 -10.02 -13.09 1.95
CA GLY A 208 -10.71 -14.37 1.75
C GLY A 208 -11.00 -14.67 0.27
N GLU A 209 -11.53 -15.86 0.01
CA GLU A 209 -12.09 -16.21 -1.30
C GLU A 209 -13.14 -15.18 -1.70
N LYS A 210 -13.18 -14.85 -2.99
CA LYS A 210 -13.99 -13.76 -3.54
C LYS A 210 -14.86 -14.22 -4.71
N GLY A 211 -15.37 -15.44 -4.60
CA GLY A 211 -16.21 -16.09 -5.62
C GLY A 211 -15.37 -16.61 -6.79
N GLU A 212 -15.96 -16.62 -7.97
CA GLU A 212 -15.32 -17.13 -9.19
C GLU A 212 -14.38 -16.10 -9.85
N ASP A 213 -13.39 -16.60 -10.59
CA ASP A 213 -12.47 -15.83 -11.41
C ASP A 213 -13.04 -15.56 -12.81
N TYR A 214 -12.24 -14.92 -13.66
CA TYR A 214 -12.62 -14.59 -15.03
C TYR A 214 -12.97 -15.80 -15.92
N HIS A 215 -12.72 -17.03 -15.46
CA HIS A 215 -12.98 -18.27 -16.18
C HIS A 215 -14.03 -19.15 -15.48
N GLY A 216 -14.70 -18.65 -14.43
CA GLY A 216 -15.70 -19.39 -13.66
C GLY A 216 -15.08 -20.41 -12.71
N ARG A 217 -13.82 -20.21 -12.28
CA ARG A 217 -13.15 -21.06 -11.28
C ARG A 217 -13.11 -20.37 -9.94
N ASP A 218 -13.28 -21.10 -8.85
CA ASP A 218 -13.18 -20.51 -7.51
C ASP A 218 -11.83 -19.82 -7.28
N THR A 219 -11.90 -18.62 -6.71
CA THR A 219 -10.72 -17.89 -6.24
C THR A 219 -10.26 -18.44 -4.90
N ALA A 220 -8.95 -18.57 -4.71
CA ALA A 220 -8.38 -18.91 -3.40
C ALA A 220 -8.15 -17.65 -2.54
N PRO A 221 -8.01 -17.80 -1.20
CA PRO A 221 -7.59 -16.70 -0.36
C PRO A 221 -6.21 -16.18 -0.79
N GLU A 222 -6.04 -14.86 -0.82
CA GLU A 222 -4.78 -14.20 -1.18
C GLU A 222 -4.12 -13.55 0.03
N ALA A 223 -2.80 -13.68 0.12
CA ALA A 223 -2.01 -13.03 1.17
C ALA A 223 -0.88 -12.19 0.57
N LEU A 224 -0.79 -10.91 0.92
CA LEU A 224 0.29 -10.01 0.52
C LEU A 224 0.97 -9.44 1.75
N MET A 225 2.27 -9.67 1.88
CA MET A 225 3.13 -9.06 2.87
C MET A 225 4.18 -8.19 2.20
N ARG A 226 4.40 -7.00 2.76
CA ARG A 226 5.58 -6.17 2.47
C ARG A 226 6.17 -5.69 3.77
N THR A 227 7.48 -5.85 3.92
CA THR A 227 8.20 -5.41 5.13
C THR A 227 9.58 -4.86 4.78
N ALA A 228 10.08 -3.91 5.57
CA ALA A 228 11.40 -3.32 5.41
C ALA A 228 12.01 -2.92 6.76
N LEU A 229 13.32 -3.11 6.85
CA LEU A 229 14.18 -2.59 7.90
C LEU A 229 15.03 -1.47 7.32
N MET A 230 14.89 -0.27 7.88
CA MET A 230 15.45 0.96 7.32
C MET A 230 16.30 1.69 8.37
N VAL A 231 17.45 2.24 7.97
CA VAL A 231 18.34 3.05 8.82
C VAL A 231 18.59 4.40 8.15
N ALA A 232 18.49 5.46 8.93
CA ALA A 232 18.75 6.82 8.50
C ALA A 232 20.24 7.05 8.25
N VAL A 233 20.56 7.74 7.15
CA VAL A 233 21.93 8.11 6.79
C VAL A 233 22.46 9.20 7.70
N ARG A 234 21.64 10.18 8.09
CA ARG A 234 22.07 11.26 9.01
C ARG A 234 21.82 10.86 10.46
N PRO A 235 22.79 11.07 11.37
CA PRO A 235 22.60 10.79 12.79
C PRO A 235 21.59 11.76 13.40
N GLY A 236 20.89 11.30 14.45
CA GLY A 236 19.87 12.04 15.19
C GLY A 236 18.48 11.43 15.04
N LYS A 237 17.76 11.34 16.18
CA LYS A 237 16.47 10.62 16.30
C LYS A 237 15.33 11.24 15.48
N SER A 238 15.40 12.55 15.23
CA SER A 238 14.28 13.32 14.64
C SER A 238 14.73 14.23 13.50
N VAL A 239 15.88 13.94 12.88
CA VAL A 239 16.39 14.73 11.75
C VAL A 239 15.46 14.55 10.56
N LYS A 240 14.92 15.67 10.04
CA LYS A 240 14.12 15.73 8.81
C LYS A 240 14.61 16.89 7.91
N PRO A 241 14.64 16.73 6.57
CA PRO A 241 14.40 15.48 5.86
C PRO A 241 15.47 14.42 6.19
N ASN A 242 15.23 13.13 6.04
CA ASN A 242 16.33 12.14 6.16
C ASN A 242 16.21 11.09 5.08
N LEU A 243 17.35 10.66 4.58
CA LEU A 243 17.44 9.51 3.68
C LEU A 243 17.57 8.27 4.54
N TYR A 244 16.65 7.34 4.37
CA TYR A 244 16.71 6.00 4.92
C TYR A 244 17.12 5.02 3.83
N LEU A 245 18.00 4.09 4.17
CA LEU A 245 18.40 2.97 3.34
C LEU A 245 18.05 1.68 4.06
N GLY A 246 17.66 0.64 3.33
CA GLY A 246 17.26 -0.59 3.98
C GLY A 246 17.05 -1.78 3.07
N VAL A 247 16.83 -2.91 3.72
CA VAL A 247 16.47 -4.18 3.08
C VAL A 247 15.03 -4.50 3.43
N GLY A 248 14.33 -5.11 2.49
CA GLY A 248 12.94 -5.51 2.67
C GLY A 248 12.62 -6.82 2.00
N TYR A 249 11.38 -7.24 2.16
CA TYR A 249 10.87 -8.48 1.61
C TYR A 249 9.43 -8.31 1.17
N GLU A 250 9.09 -8.88 0.01
CA GLU A 250 7.72 -8.97 -0.48
C GLU A 250 7.37 -10.44 -0.69
N TYR A 251 6.27 -10.85 -0.09
CA TYR A 251 5.68 -12.17 -0.26
C TYR A 251 4.23 -12.02 -0.71
N TRP A 252 3.86 -12.73 -1.76
CA TRP A 252 2.48 -12.83 -2.20
C TRP A 252 2.13 -14.31 -2.37
N HIS A 253 1.04 -14.75 -1.77
CA HIS A 253 0.45 -16.06 -1.96
C HIS A 253 -0.88 -15.95 -2.69
N ASN A 254 -1.11 -16.82 -3.68
CA ASN A 254 -2.31 -16.85 -4.52
C ASN A 254 -2.66 -15.47 -5.09
N LYS A 255 -1.67 -14.84 -5.72
CA LYS A 255 -1.79 -13.48 -6.25
C LYS A 255 -3.00 -13.33 -7.16
N PHE A 256 -3.86 -12.36 -6.86
CA PHE A 256 -5.15 -12.10 -7.52
C PHE A 256 -6.21 -13.18 -7.32
N GLY A 257 -6.07 -14.04 -6.30
CA GLY A 257 -6.96 -15.17 -6.04
C GLY A 257 -6.69 -16.40 -6.92
N VAL A 258 -5.59 -16.42 -7.66
CA VAL A 258 -5.20 -17.57 -8.51
C VAL A 258 -4.67 -18.68 -7.62
N ASP A 259 -5.44 -19.77 -7.51
CA ASP A 259 -5.08 -20.93 -6.70
C ASP A 259 -3.96 -21.75 -7.35
N GLY A 260 -2.78 -21.74 -6.72
CA GLY A 260 -1.61 -22.44 -7.23
C GLY A 260 -1.14 -21.95 -8.61
N GLY A 261 -0.27 -22.71 -9.27
CA GLY A 261 0.23 -22.39 -10.61
C GLY A 261 1.45 -21.44 -10.67
N ARG A 262 2.07 -21.37 -11.85
CA ARG A 262 3.29 -20.58 -12.08
C ARG A 262 2.98 -19.09 -11.97
N GLY A 263 3.78 -18.39 -11.16
CA GLY A 263 3.71 -16.95 -10.97
C GLY A 263 2.64 -16.44 -9.99
N SER A 264 1.83 -17.33 -9.39
CA SER A 264 0.86 -16.94 -8.35
C SER A 264 1.50 -16.68 -6.98
N ARG A 265 2.78 -17.04 -6.81
CA ARG A 265 3.57 -16.75 -5.62
C ARG A 265 4.73 -15.83 -5.94
N THR A 266 4.79 -14.68 -5.28
CA THR A 266 5.96 -13.79 -5.30
C THR A 266 6.73 -13.98 -4.00
N SER A 267 8.05 -14.02 -4.08
CA SER A 267 8.93 -14.16 -2.92
C SER A 267 10.26 -13.49 -3.23
N THR A 268 10.36 -12.19 -2.92
CA THR A 268 11.52 -11.39 -3.35
C THR A 268 12.10 -10.56 -2.22
N PRO A 269 13.43 -10.63 -1.98
CA PRO A 269 14.11 -9.58 -1.25
C PRO A 269 14.06 -8.28 -2.06
N THR A 270 14.17 -7.16 -1.36
CA THR A 270 14.16 -5.83 -1.97
C THR A 270 15.18 -4.91 -1.32
N LEU A 271 15.77 -4.04 -2.12
CA LEU A 271 16.52 -2.88 -1.66
C LEU A 271 15.60 -1.68 -1.60
N ASN A 272 15.68 -0.91 -0.52
CA ASN A 272 14.75 0.18 -0.22
C ASN A 272 15.51 1.46 0.09
N MET A 273 15.00 2.56 -0.44
CA MET A 273 15.42 3.92 -0.11
C MET A 273 14.17 4.74 0.17
N GLU A 274 14.24 5.64 1.14
CA GLU A 274 13.11 6.52 1.47
C GLU A 274 13.60 7.86 1.97
N VAL A 275 13.06 8.96 1.44
CA VAL A 275 13.27 10.31 1.98
C VAL A 275 12.00 10.72 2.71
N THR A 276 12.10 10.86 4.03
CA THR A 276 11.00 11.33 4.89
C THR A 276 11.15 12.83 5.14
N PHE A 277 10.07 13.62 5.06
CA PHE A 277 10.05 15.06 5.34
C PHE A 277 8.77 15.51 6.07
#